data_AF-A0A848TKH1-F1
#
_entry.id   AF-A0A848TKH1-F1
#
_cell.length_a   1.000
_cell.length_b   1.000
_cell.length_c   1.000
_cell.angle_alpha   90.00
_cell.angle_beta   90.00
_cell.angle_gamma   90.00
#
_symmetry.space_group_name_H-M   'P 1'
#
loop_
_entity.id
_entity.type
_entity.pdbx_description
1 polymer ?
#
loop_
_entity_poly.entity_id
_entity_poly.type
_entity_poly.pdbx_seq_one_letter_code
_entity_poly.pdbx_strand_id
1 'polypeptide(L)' 'MILAANLSWLFTERPLPERPAAAARAGFEAVEVLFPYDIPAADLRGAVEASGLAL' A
#
# COMPACT_ATOMS: atom_id res chain seq x y z
N MET A 1 15.84 -4.33 9.56
CA MET A 1 15.76 -3.10 8.74
C MET A 1 14.46 -3.21 7.97
N ILE A 2 13.50 -2.33 8.23
CA ILE A 2 12.17 -2.38 7.60
C ILE A 2 12.27 -1.66 6.26
N LEU A 3 11.77 -2.29 5.20
CA LEU A 3 11.63 -1.68 3.88
C LEU A 3 10.16 -1.33 3.64
N ALA A 4 9.90 -0.11 3.21
CA ALA A 4 8.57 0.36 2.82
C ALA A 4 8.42 0.35 1.29
N ALA A 5 7.31 -0.20 0.79
CA ALA A 5 7.00 -0.12 -0.64
C ALA A 5 6.35 1.24 -0.95
N ASN A 6 6.97 2.03 -1.82
CA ASN A 6 6.35 3.27 -2.29
C ASN A 6 5.29 2.96 -3.35
N LEU A 7 4.01 3.04 -2.97
CA LEU A 7 2.86 2.69 -3.81
C LEU A 7 2.61 3.71 -4.93
N SER A 8 3.30 4.86 -4.91
CA SER A 8 3.26 5.83 -6.01
C SER A 8 4.09 5.36 -7.21
N TRP A 9 5.06 4.46 -6.98
CA TRP A 9 5.99 3.98 -8.00
C TRP A 9 5.88 2.47 -8.26
N LEU A 10 5.53 1.68 -7.24
CA LEU A 10 5.43 0.23 -7.33
C LEU A 10 3.96 -0.22 -7.44
N PHE A 11 3.75 -1.35 -8.11
CA PHE A 11 2.44 -2.00 -8.26
C PHE A 11 1.40 -1.12 -8.98
N THR A 12 1.85 -0.21 -9.85
CA THR A 12 1.01 0.76 -10.55
C THR A 12 0.11 0.14 -11.61
N GLU A 13 0.35 -1.13 -11.97
CA GLU A 13 -0.54 -1.96 -12.77
C GLU A 13 -1.86 -2.32 -12.06
N ARG A 14 -1.99 -1.96 -10.78
CA ARG A 14 -3.19 -2.19 -9.96
C ARG A 14 -3.81 -0.88 -9.45
N PRO A 15 -5.13 -0.85 -9.19
CA PRO A 15 -5.75 0.22 -8.42
C PRO A 15 -5.10 0.39 -7.04
N LEU A 16 -5.06 1.63 -6.51
CA LEU A 16 -4.38 1.94 -5.25
C LEU A 16 -4.80 1.03 -4.06
N PRO A 17 -6.09 0.70 -3.84
CA PRO A 17 -6.51 -0.21 -2.77
C PRO A 17 -5.95 -1.63 -2.87
N GLU A 18 -5.49 -2.07 -4.05
CA GLU A 18 -4.96 -3.42 -4.25
C GLU A 18 -3.43 -3.51 -4.10
N ARG A 19 -2.74 -2.36 -4.09
CA ARG A 19 -1.28 -2.30 -4.03
C ARG A 19 -0.70 -2.73 -2.68
N PRO A 20 -1.31 -2.44 -1.50
CA PRO A 20 -0.82 -2.96 -0.23
C PRO A 20 -0.73 -4.50 -0.22
N ALA A 21 -1.75 -5.18 -0.74
CA ALA A 21 -1.73 -6.64 -0.80
C ALA A 21 -0.62 -7.17 -1.74
N ALA A 22 -0.30 -6.43 -2.81
CA ALA A 22 0.83 -6.76 -3.68
C ALA A 22 2.18 -6.55 -3.00
N ALA A 23 2.33 -5.46 -2.23
CA ALA A 23 3.51 -5.19 -1.43
C ALA A 23 3.76 -6.28 -0.36
N ALA A 24 2.70 -6.71 0.34
CA ALA A 24 2.79 -7.78 1.33
C ALA A 24 3.27 -9.10 0.70
N ARG A 25 2.71 -9.48 -0.45
CA ARG A 25 3.15 -10.69 -1.18
C ARG A 25 4.59 -10.61 -1.68
N ALA A 26 5.11 -9.41 -1.92
CA ALA A 26 6.49 -9.18 -2.32
C ALA A 26 7.47 -9.15 -1.12
N GLY A 27 6.97 -9.31 0.11
CA GLY A 27 7.78 -9.39 1.33
C GLY A 27 8.12 -8.04 1.96
N PHE A 28 7.44 -6.96 1.57
CA PHE A 28 7.53 -5.70 2.31
C PHE A 28 6.78 -5.79 3.64
N GLU A 29 7.23 -5.00 4.61
CA GLU A 29 6.63 -4.93 5.95
C GLU A 29 5.85 -3.61 6.18
N ALA A 30 6.09 -2.61 5.32
CA ALA A 30 5.42 -1.32 5.35
C ALA A 30 5.14 -0.81 3.93
N VAL A 31 4.29 0.20 3.81
CA VAL A 31 4.04 0.93 2.57
C VAL A 31 4.02 2.42 2.81
N GLU A 32 4.31 3.20 1.77
CA GLU A 32 4.16 4.65 1.77
C GLU A 32 3.49 5.10 0.47
N VAL A 33 2.82 6.25 0.49
CA VAL A 33 2.17 6.83 -0.70
C VAL A 33 2.21 8.36 -0.62
N LEU A 34 2.49 9.01 -1.74
CA LEU A 34 2.68 10.45 -1.78
C LEU A 34 1.34 11.21 -1.82
N PHE A 35 0.39 10.77 -2.65
CA PHE A 35 -0.88 11.45 -2.89
C PHE A 35 -2.06 10.46 -2.96
N PRO A 36 -2.61 10.00 -1.82
CA PRO A 36 -3.70 9.03 -1.80
C PRO A 36 -5.10 9.68 -1.91
N TYR A 37 -5.23 10.79 -2.62
CA TYR A 37 -6.47 11.59 -2.62
C TYR A 37 -7.55 11.11 -3.59
N ASP A 38 -7.21 10.13 -4.45
CA ASP A 38 -8.15 9.54 -5.40
C ASP A 38 -9.20 8.63 -4.74
N ILE A 39 -8.96 8.23 -3.49
CA ILE A 39 -9.85 7.38 -2.69
C ILE A 39 -10.03 7.94 -1.27
N PRO A 40 -11.14 7.64 -0.58
CA PRO A 40 -11.27 7.92 0.84
C PRO A 40 -10.11 7.32 1.65
N ALA A 41 -9.57 8.10 2.60
CA ALA A 41 -8.46 7.64 3.43
C ALA A 41 -8.78 6.36 4.23
N ALA A 42 -10.05 6.15 4.59
CA ALA A 42 -10.52 4.93 5.26
C ALA A 42 -10.36 3.69 4.38
N ASP A 43 -10.58 3.80 3.07
CA ASP A 43 -10.47 2.68 2.14
C ASP A 43 -9.00 2.26 1.98
N LEU A 44 -8.08 3.22 1.86
CA LEU A 44 -6.65 2.93 1.84
C LEU A 44 -6.19 2.30 3.16
N ARG A 45 -6.60 2.86 4.30
CA ARG A 45 -6.28 2.33 5.61
C ARG A 45 -6.75 0.89 5.77
N GLY A 46 -8.00 0.61 5.40
CA GLY A 46 -8.56 -0.73 5.45
C GLY A 46 -7.79 -1.72 4.57
N ALA A 47 -7.38 -1.30 3.37
CA ALA A 47 -6.55 -2.12 2.49
C ALA A 47 -5.18 -2.46 3.09
N VAL A 48 -4.55 -1.50 3.77
CA VAL A 48 -3.24 -1.70 4.40
C VAL A 48 -3.34 -2.60 5.62
N GLU A 49 -4.34 -2.37 6.48
CA GLU A 49 -4.63 -3.21 7.65
C GLU A 49 -4.95 -4.66 7.24
N ALA A 50 -5.78 -4.85 6.20
CA ALA A 50 -6.10 -6.17 5.66
C ALA A 50 -4.88 -6.90 5.05
N SER A 51 -3.84 -6.15 4.66
CA SER A 51 -2.60 -6.70 4.12
C SER A 51 -1.56 -7.02 5.19
N GLY A 52 -1.83 -6.67 6.46
CA GLY A 52 -0.90 -6.86 7.58
C GLY A 52 0.33 -5.95 7.52
N LEU A 53 0.29 -4.86 6.76
CA LEU A 53 1.39 -3.92 6.60
C LEU A 53 1.22 -2.72 7.52
N ALA A 54 2.32 -2.09 7.89
CA ALA A 54 2.31 -0.74 8.44
C ALA A 54 2.09 0.29 7.31
N LEU A 55 1.27 1.32 7.57
CA LEU A 55 1.09 2.49 6.70
C LEU A 55 1.84 3.70 7.27
#